data_AF-A0A3A8WAM5-F1
#
_entry.id   AF-A0A3A8WAM5-F1
#
_cell.length_a   1.000
_cell.length_b   1.000
_cell.length_c   1.000
_cell.angle_alpha   90.00
_cell.angle_beta   90.00
_cell.angle_gamma   90.00
#
_symmetry.space_group_name_H-M   'P 1'
#
loop_
_entity.id
_entity.type
_entity.pdbx_description
1 polymer ?
#
loop_
_entity_poly.entity_id
_entity_poly.type
_entity_poly.pdbx_seq_one_letter_code
_entity_poly.pdbx_strand_id
1 'polypeptide(L)'
;MDFEKYEKYMDARAAVRKENERRIAEKFSECEKYVADNFVCCGCVFTKHDENLKKQGFMIWQDNGTISHKWLTLKECGIAPLELLPYPEYK
;
A
#
# COMPACT_ATOMS: atom_id res chain seq x y z
N MET A 1 -16.18 18.76 -25.51
CA MET A 1 -15.13 17.96 -24.83
C MET A 1 -13.88 18.10 -25.66
N ASP A 2 -12.81 18.64 -25.10
CA ASP A 2 -11.54 18.77 -25.80
C ASP A 2 -10.82 17.42 -25.69
N PHE A 3 -10.74 16.70 -26.81
CA PHE A 3 -10.20 15.34 -26.84
C PHE A 3 -8.70 15.31 -26.54
N GLU A 4 -7.92 16.28 -27.03
CA GLU A 4 -6.48 16.36 -26.73
C GLU A 4 -6.22 16.62 -25.24
N LYS A 5 -7.06 17.48 -24.63
CA LYS A 5 -6.99 17.76 -23.20
C LYS A 5 -7.35 16.52 -22.37
N TYR A 6 -8.34 15.75 -22.82
CA TYR A 6 -8.74 14.49 -22.19
C TYR A 6 -7.66 13.42 -22.29
N GLU A 7 -7.01 13.24 -23.45
CA GLU A 7 -5.90 12.28 -23.61
C GLU A 7 -4.73 12.62 -22.69
N LYS A 8 -4.27 13.88 -22.67
CA LYS A 8 -3.20 14.33 -21.76
C LYS A 8 -3.53 14.08 -20.29
N TYR A 9 -4.78 14.29 -19.90
CA TYR A 9 -5.25 13.99 -18.55
C TYR A 9 -5.21 12.48 -18.25
N MET A 10 -5.65 11.63 -19.18
CA MET A 10 -5.64 10.18 -19.01
C MET A 10 -4.22 9.62 -18.93
N ASP A 11 -3.28 10.15 -19.72
CA ASP A 11 -1.87 9.79 -19.67
C ASP A 11 -1.23 10.16 -18.32
N ALA A 12 -1.46 11.39 -17.86
CA ALA A 12 -0.99 11.85 -16.56
C ALA A 12 -1.57 10.98 -15.43
N ARG A 13 -2.85 10.63 -15.50
CA ARG A 13 -3.52 9.77 -14.54
C ARG A 13 -2.95 8.35 -14.53
N ALA A 14 -2.65 7.79 -15.71
CA ALA A 14 -2.02 6.48 -15.85
C ALA A 14 -0.60 6.46 -15.27
N ALA A 15 0.19 7.52 -15.50
CA ALA A 15 1.51 7.68 -14.93
C ALA A 15 1.48 7.71 -13.39
N VAL A 16 0.58 8.52 -12.80
CA VAL A 16 0.40 8.57 -11.33
C VAL A 16 -0.02 7.23 -10.77
N ARG A 17 -0.95 6.52 -11.42
CA ARG A 17 -1.36 5.18 -11.00
C ARG A 17 -0.17 4.22 -10.93
N LYS A 18 0.64 4.17 -12.00
CA LYS A 18 1.80 3.27 -12.09
C LYS A 18 2.83 3.56 -11.00
N GLU A 19 3.09 4.84 -10.73
CA GLU A 19 4.03 5.24 -9.68
C GLU A 19 3.49 4.92 -8.28
N ASN A 20 2.20 5.14 -8.02
CA ASN A 20 1.57 4.76 -6.75
C ASN A 20 1.59 3.24 -6.53
N GLU A 21 1.36 2.44 -7.57
CA GLU A 21 1.49 0.98 -7.51
C GLU A 21 2.92 0.54 -7.17
N ARG A 22 3.94 1.22 -7.72
CA ARG A 22 5.35 0.99 -7.38
C ARG A 22 5.64 1.30 -5.91
N ARG A 23 5.21 2.46 -5.42
CA ARG A 23 5.38 2.87 -4.01
C ARG A 23 4.71 1.91 -3.03
N ILE A 24 3.50 1.45 -3.36
CA ILE A 24 2.78 0.44 -2.57
C ILE A 24 3.56 -0.88 -2.53
N ALA A 25 4.10 -1.33 -3.66
CA ALA A 25 4.87 -2.57 -3.72
C ALA A 25 6.17 -2.50 -2.92
N GLU A 26 6.90 -1.39 -3.00
CA GLU A 26 8.09 -1.15 -2.18
C GLU A 26 7.74 -1.16 -0.69
N LYS A 27 6.64 -0.48 -0.32
CA LYS A 27 6.17 -0.47 1.06
C LYS A 27 5.75 -1.85 1.54
N PHE A 28 5.08 -2.64 0.71
CA PHE A 28 4.71 -4.00 1.04
C PHE A 28 5.94 -4.87 1.35
N SER A 29 6.99 -4.77 0.52
CA SER A 29 8.24 -5.51 0.76
C SER A 29 8.91 -5.10 2.08
N GLU A 30 8.86 -3.82 2.45
CA GLU A 30 9.34 -3.35 3.76
C GLU A 30 8.53 -3.94 4.92
N CYS A 31 7.20 -3.99 4.80
CA CYS A 31 6.33 -4.65 5.77
C CYS A 31 6.59 -6.15 5.86
N GLU A 32 6.79 -6.84 4.73
CA GLU A 32 7.12 -8.27 4.70
C GLU A 32 8.43 -8.56 5.42
N LYS A 33 9.47 -7.75 5.20
CA LYS A 33 10.75 -7.88 5.91
C LYS A 33 10.56 -7.68 7.41
N TYR A 34 9.87 -6.62 7.81
CA TYR A 34 9.55 -6.40 9.23
C TYR A 34 8.83 -7.60 9.85
N VAL A 35 7.85 -8.17 9.13
CA VAL A 35 7.08 -9.31 9.62
C VAL A 35 7.96 -10.55 9.79
N ALA A 36 8.81 -10.84 8.81
CA ALA A 36 9.75 -11.96 8.86
C ALA A 36 10.77 -11.82 10.01
N ASP A 37 11.21 -10.59 10.32
CA ASP A 37 12.21 -10.34 11.37
C ASP A 37 11.60 -10.36 12.79
N ASN A 38 10.31 -10.04 12.94
CA ASN A 38 9.68 -9.83 14.26
C ASN A 38 8.69 -10.93 14.66
N PHE A 39 8.21 -11.74 13.73
CA PHE A 39 7.17 -12.74 14.00
C PHE A 39 7.57 -14.12 13.43
N VAL A 40 7.22 -15.17 14.16
CA VAL A 40 7.47 -16.57 13.77
C VAL A 40 6.21 -17.14 13.10
N CYS A 41 6.39 -18.02 12.10
CA CYS A 41 5.30 -18.72 11.40
C CYS A 41 4.18 -17.77 10.93
N CYS A 42 4.55 -16.72 10.22
CA CYS A 42 3.65 -15.62 9.88
C CYS A 42 3.76 -15.19 8.42
N GLY A 43 2.83 -14.35 7.98
CA GLY A 43 2.91 -13.68 6.69
C GLY A 43 2.19 -12.34 6.69
N CYS A 44 2.65 -11.45 5.79
CA CYS A 44 2.09 -10.12 5.63
C CYS A 44 0.95 -10.12 4.61
N VAL A 45 -0.16 -9.47 4.95
CA VAL A 45 -1.33 -9.25 4.10
C VAL A 45 -1.53 -7.74 3.98
N PHE A 46 -0.87 -7.17 2.98
CA PHE A 46 -1.02 -5.76 2.64
C PHE A 46 -2.01 -5.63 1.51
N THR A 47 -3.12 -4.96 1.77
CA THR A 47 -4.15 -4.76 0.76
C THR A 47 -4.02 -3.38 0.13
N LYS A 48 -4.33 -3.29 -1.16
CA LYS A 48 -4.42 -2.01 -1.88
C LYS A 48 -5.74 -1.27 -1.61
N HIS A 49 -6.50 -1.72 -0.60
CA HIS A 49 -7.78 -1.10 -0.26
C HIS A 49 -7.54 0.31 0.30
N ASP A 50 -8.24 1.29 -0.25
CA ASP A 50 -8.12 2.70 0.09
C ASP A 50 -8.26 2.96 1.61
N GLU A 51 -9.19 2.26 2.28
CA GLU A 51 -9.36 2.38 3.74
C GLU A 51 -8.13 1.95 4.52
N ASN A 52 -7.42 0.91 4.07
CA ASN A 52 -6.24 0.38 4.73
C ASN A 52 -5.02 1.26 4.46
N LEU A 53 -4.91 1.79 3.24
CA LEU A 53 -3.90 2.77 2.86
C LEU A 53 -4.07 4.07 3.68
N LYS A 54 -5.31 4.54 3.86
CA LYS A 54 -5.64 5.71 4.71
C LYS A 54 -5.31 5.47 6.17
N LYS A 55 -5.59 4.26 6.68
CA LYS A 55 -5.22 3.85 8.04
C LYS A 55 -3.72 3.59 8.21
N GLN A 56 -2.95 3.63 7.12
CA GLN A 56 -1.49 3.41 7.14
C GLN A 56 -1.15 2.12 7.89
N GLY A 57 -1.85 1.04 7.56
CA GLY A 57 -1.71 -0.24 8.24
C GLY A 57 -1.92 -1.43 7.32
N PHE A 58 -1.55 -2.58 7.84
CA PHE A 58 -1.60 -3.86 7.15
C PHE A 58 -1.98 -4.96 8.12
N MET A 59 -2.44 -6.07 7.56
CA MET A 59 -2.81 -7.24 8.35
C MET A 59 -1.67 -8.25 8.27
N ILE A 60 -1.51 -9.04 9.32
CA ILE A 60 -0.64 -10.22 9.30
C ILE A 60 -1.48 -11.42 9.70
N TRP A 61 -1.11 -12.59 9.19
CA TRP A 61 -1.55 -13.86 9.75
C TRP A 61 -0.40 -14.48 10.54
N GLN A 62 -0.72 -15.16 11.64
CA GLN A 62 0.23 -15.88 12.48
C GLN A 62 -0.32 -17.27 12.78
N ASP A 63 0.52 -18.28 12.64
CA ASP A 63 0.20 -19.66 12.97
C ASP A 63 0.98 -20.13 14.20
N ASN A 64 0.26 -20.24 15.32
CA ASN A 64 0.76 -20.80 16.58
C ASN A 64 0.07 -22.13 16.92
N GLY A 65 -0.38 -22.87 15.90
CA GLY A 65 -1.26 -24.05 16.04
C GLY A 65 -2.73 -23.74 15.71
N THR A 66 -3.07 -22.47 15.49
CA THR A 66 -4.33 -21.99 14.89
C THR A 66 -4.03 -20.66 14.21
N ILE A 67 -4.55 -20.49 12.99
CA ILE A 67 -4.34 -19.25 12.22
C ILE A 67 -5.14 -18.12 12.85
N SER A 68 -4.43 -17.07 13.27
CA SER A 68 -5.00 -15.83 13.77
C SER A 68 -4.57 -14.65 12.89
N HIS A 69 -5.41 -13.61 12.84
CA HIS A 69 -5.11 -12.38 12.11
C HIS A 69 -4.91 -11.23 13.08
N LYS A 70 -3.89 -10.41 12.81
CA LYS A 70 -3.59 -9.21 13.60
C LYS A 70 -3.44 -8.02 12.67
N TRP A 71 -4.05 -6.90 13.04
CA TRP A 71 -3.84 -5.62 12.36
C TRP A 71 -2.65 -4.89 12.99
N LEU A 72 -1.78 -4.33 12.15
CA LEU A 72 -0.63 -3.52 12.56
C LEU A 72 -0.63 -2.20 11.77
N THR A 73 -0.29 -1.10 12.44
CA THR A 73 -0.02 0.16 11.74
C THR A 73 1.46 0.30 11.40
N LEU A 74 1.78 0.98 10.30
CA LEU A 74 3.16 1.29 9.92
C LEU A 74 3.90 2.03 11.04
N LYS A 75 3.20 2.93 11.73
CA LYS A 75 3.71 3.69 12.88
C LYS A 75 4.13 2.79 14.04
N GLU A 76 3.32 1.80 14.41
CA GLU A 76 3.66 0.84 15.48
C GLU A 76 4.88 -0.02 15.11
N CYS A 77 5.08 -0.27 13.83
CA CYS A 77 6.21 -1.05 13.31
C CYS A 77 7.48 -0.20 13.09
N GLY A 78 7.44 1.11 13.36
CA GLY A 78 8.54 2.03 13.04
C GLY A 78 8.80 2.22 11.54
N ILE A 79 7.87 1.80 10.69
CA ILE A 79 7.95 1.92 9.24
C ILE A 79 7.46 3.30 8.81
N ALA A 80 8.19 3.94 7.89
CA ALA A 80 7.79 5.24 7.36
C ALA A 80 6.41 5.16 6.66
N PRO A 81 5.54 6.17 6.81
CA PRO A 81 4.21 6.17 6.21
C PRO A 81 4.30 6.09 4.68
N LEU A 82 3.27 5.52 4.07
CA LEU A 82 3.11 5.47 2.63
C LEU A 82 2.55 6.81 2.11
N GLU A 83 3.33 7.49 1.28
CA GLU A 83 2.92 8.73 0.62
C GLU A 83 2.57 8.48 -0.85
N LEU A 84 1.27 8.52 -1.16
CA LEU A 84 0.76 8.40 -2.52
C LEU A 84 0.70 9.76 -3.21
N LEU A 85 1.03 9.79 -4.49
CA LEU A 85 0.86 10.97 -5.33
C LEU A 85 -0.64 11.24 -5.56
N PRO A 86 -1.08 12.51 -5.50
CA PRO A 86 -2.44 12.88 -5.85
C PRO A 86 -2.68 12.63 -7.34
N TYR A 87 -3.87 12.14 -7.67
CA TYR A 87 -4.28 12.06 -9.07
C TYR A 87 -4.45 13.46 -9.67
N PRO A 88 -4.10 13.65 -10.95
CA PRO A 88 -4.32 14.93 -11.61
C PRO A 88 -5.81 15.26 -11.62
N GLU A 89 -6.12 16.56 -11.59
CA GLU A 89 -7.48 17.06 -11.78
C GLU A 89 -7.73 17.29 -13.26
N TYR A 90 -8.91 16.91 -13.76
CA TYR A 90 -9.35 17.28 -15.10
C TYR A 90 -9.75 18.75 -15.08
N LYS A 91 -8.81 19.62 -15.47
CA LYS A 91 -9.05 21.06 -15.64
C LYS A 91 -9.52 21.36 -17.05
#